data_AF-A0A3M8C3T2-F1
#
_entry.id   AF-A0A3M8C3T2-F1
#
_cell.length_a   1.000
_cell.length_b   1.000
_cell.length_c   1.000
_cell.angle_alpha   90.00
_cell.angle_beta   90.00
_cell.angle_gamma   90.00
#
_symmetry.space_group_name_H-M   'P 1'
#
loop_
_entity.id
_entity.type
_entity.pdbx_description
1 polymer ?
#
loop_
_entity_poly.entity_id
_entity_poly.type
_entity_poly.pdbx_seq_one_letter_code
_entity_poly.pdbx_strand_id
1 'polypeptide(L)'
;METTTNVNPPRKSYKKTLLIIGAAAVVVIGGLGTAYAKLDLFKSSKTIYLQSEAESMMKLSSDFSKSYAEYEAYMKPYLEKPVHSKTELSDIQIDADIPDPQAEKVLDLLSSAKIIMNSNIDEQKKQQSGNLEVHLSEKKLATLEFFLNDTLVGFKLPEFYSKYAYVDLKDRETIAQNFGEELPKRFLTYGDLFKAVEVNSDEVKSIMTPYALLYANSLKDSQISMKKDVAFNEEGYQTNVREVTVSFTPEEASALLTQIAEKAKTDEKLFDLIYTRYNNMYTLMNDTGYEVGPSITREEFKKSFDQTFTDLIEDVKVEEPNKEEKLNMVVLIDSNHQILSRKLLVAEKDKESVFWQSVSYQNGADTYHRYSLQDPENADSNKLSLSYKAKEEQGKTNGTFGFLLVDESRPVMDLKTTFETTKQDKKEDGTYDFNLALQDDTALQTVSLSGKITSTTTNTDNGRESTADVTLHFDETPELPKGVSMKLKTTEEFGKPLEIPQVNDSNGINLATITEEQMMEIQQEVGISMQTFMEENAELFQEFMMMP
;
A
#
# COMPACT_ATOMS: atom_id res chain seq x y z
N MET A 1 29.75 23.81 82.31
CA MET A 1 29.38 22.48 81.77
C MET A 1 28.83 22.76 80.39
N GLU A 2 29.64 22.60 79.33
CA GLU A 2 29.84 21.34 78.58
C GLU A 2 28.48 20.82 78.05
N THR A 3 28.24 20.53 76.76
CA THR A 3 29.11 19.92 75.74
C THR A 3 28.45 20.00 74.35
N THR A 4 29.29 19.78 73.34
CA THR A 4 29.07 19.49 71.90
C THR A 4 28.11 18.31 71.62
N THR A 5 27.41 18.19 70.47
CA THR A 5 27.79 17.47 69.22
C THR A 5 26.49 17.28 68.37
N ASN A 6 26.43 17.58 67.06
CA ASN A 6 26.79 16.81 65.84
C ASN A 6 25.69 15.89 65.26
N VAL A 7 25.77 15.67 63.93
CA VAL A 7 25.14 14.64 63.06
C VAL A 7 23.92 15.04 62.17
N ASN A 8 23.99 14.56 60.91
CA ASN A 8 23.34 14.95 59.65
C ASN A 8 22.38 13.79 59.14
N PRO A 9 21.87 13.77 57.88
CA PRO A 9 20.49 13.97 57.33
C PRO A 9 19.67 12.64 57.07
N PRO A 10 18.46 12.52 56.39
CA PRO A 10 18.17 12.86 54.96
C PRO A 10 16.70 13.21 54.49
N ARG A 11 16.64 13.70 53.24
CA ARG A 11 15.63 13.51 52.14
C ARG A 11 14.22 14.15 52.11
N LYS A 12 14.02 14.84 50.97
CA LYS A 12 12.85 14.93 50.03
C LYS A 12 11.47 15.34 50.57
N SER A 13 10.95 16.44 50.01
CA SER A 13 9.66 16.40 49.29
C SER A 13 9.52 17.59 48.33
N TYR A 14 8.86 17.30 47.22
CA TYR A 14 8.57 18.10 46.05
C TYR A 14 7.78 19.38 46.35
N LYS A 15 8.12 20.46 45.61
CA LYS A 15 7.20 21.24 44.75
C LYS A 15 7.82 22.61 44.42
N LYS A 16 8.37 22.73 43.21
CA LYS A 16 8.41 23.97 42.43
C LYS A 16 8.07 23.63 40.98
N THR A 17 6.77 23.50 40.74
CA THR A 17 6.13 23.49 39.42
C THR A 17 5.94 24.95 38.99
N LEU A 18 5.89 25.18 37.67
CA LEU A 18 5.40 26.39 36.99
C LEU A 18 6.41 27.53 36.78
N LEU A 19 7.48 27.26 36.01
CA LEU A 19 8.12 28.30 35.18
C LEU A 19 8.93 27.77 33.98
N ILE A 20 8.58 26.62 33.37
CA ILE A 20 8.87 26.25 31.96
C ILE A 20 7.71 25.35 31.47
N ILE A 21 6.53 25.94 31.35
CA ILE A 21 5.32 25.43 30.67
C ILE A 21 5.05 26.31 29.42
N GLY A 22 6.03 27.13 29.03
CA GLY A 22 5.93 28.19 28.02
C GLY A 22 5.98 27.73 26.57
N ALA A 23 5.39 26.56 26.28
CA ALA A 23 4.74 26.20 25.01
C ALA A 23 3.90 24.91 25.19
N ALA A 24 3.34 24.67 26.38
CA ALA A 24 2.47 23.52 26.68
C ALA A 24 1.11 23.55 25.96
N ALA A 25 0.97 24.42 24.96
CA ALA A 25 -0.16 24.53 24.07
C ALA A 25 0.27 25.40 22.88
N VAL A 26 0.75 24.79 21.79
CA VAL A 26 0.31 25.24 20.45
C VAL A 26 -1.14 24.77 20.17
N VAL A 27 -1.82 24.39 21.26
CA VAL A 27 -3.25 24.41 21.45
C VAL A 27 -3.92 23.23 20.78
N VAL A 28 -3.84 22.09 21.49
CA VAL A 28 -4.72 20.92 21.35
C VAL A 28 -5.16 20.68 19.91
N ILE A 29 -4.27 20.26 19.01
CA ILE A 29 -4.68 19.74 17.68
C ILE A 29 -5.36 20.78 16.74
N GLY A 30 -5.68 21.99 17.17
CA GLY A 30 -6.42 22.94 16.35
C GLY A 30 -7.07 24.03 17.18
N GLY A 31 -6.54 25.24 17.05
CA GLY A 31 -7.30 26.46 17.33
C GLY A 31 -6.70 27.34 18.42
N LEU A 32 -6.54 28.63 18.07
CA LEU A 32 -6.33 29.78 18.94
C LEU A 32 -4.87 30.12 19.30
N GLY A 33 -4.09 30.62 18.32
CA GLY A 33 -2.79 31.23 18.58
C GLY A 33 -2.21 32.15 17.48
N THR A 34 -3.03 32.68 16.58
CA THR A 34 -2.55 33.29 15.31
C THR A 34 -1.93 34.69 15.42
N ALA A 35 -1.96 35.36 16.57
CA ALA A 35 -1.51 36.75 16.67
C ALA A 35 -0.14 36.96 17.37
N TYR A 36 0.26 36.10 18.31
CA TYR A 36 1.48 36.32 19.12
C TYR A 36 2.73 35.57 18.59
N ALA A 37 2.56 34.63 17.65
CA ALA A 37 3.61 33.75 17.16
C ALA A 37 4.56 34.38 16.11
N LYS A 38 4.20 35.55 15.53
CA LYS A 38 4.92 36.17 14.39
C LYS A 38 6.17 37.00 14.75
N LEU A 39 6.55 37.11 16.03
CA LEU A 39 7.77 37.80 16.46
C LEU A 39 8.84 36.79 16.90
N ASP A 40 9.45 36.11 15.93
CA ASP A 40 10.52 35.12 16.12
C ASP A 40 11.85 35.72 16.63
N LEU A 41 11.92 37.03 16.81
CA LEU A 41 13.14 37.75 17.23
C LEU A 41 13.64 37.39 18.64
N PHE A 42 12.80 36.76 19.47
CA PHE A 42 13.13 36.43 20.86
C PHE A 42 13.02 34.93 21.21
N LYS A 43 12.71 34.05 20.24
CA LYS A 43 12.62 32.60 20.47
C LYS A 43 14.02 31.97 20.37
N SER A 44 14.31 30.96 21.20
CA SER A 44 15.54 30.17 21.07
C SER A 44 15.48 29.28 19.82
N SER A 45 16.64 28.88 19.30
CA SER A 45 16.72 27.95 18.15
C SER A 45 15.97 26.64 18.43
N LYS A 46 16.06 26.13 19.66
CA LYS A 46 15.30 24.95 20.12
C LYS A 46 13.79 25.17 20.03
N THR A 47 13.28 26.33 20.47
CA THR A 47 11.85 26.62 20.40
C THR A 47 11.36 26.70 18.95
N ILE A 48 12.11 27.35 18.06
CA ILE A 48 11.76 27.44 16.63
C ILE A 48 11.74 26.04 16.00
N TYR A 49 12.75 25.21 16.30
CA TYR A 49 12.85 23.84 15.82
C TYR A 49 11.66 22.99 16.27
N LEU A 50 11.39 22.92 17.58
CA LEU A 50 10.30 22.11 18.13
C LEU A 50 8.92 22.59 17.70
N GLN A 51 8.72 23.91 17.53
CA GLN A 51 7.48 24.45 16.97
C GLN A 51 7.27 23.92 15.54
N SER A 52 8.32 23.92 14.72
CA SER A 52 8.25 23.49 13.32
C SER A 52 8.02 21.98 13.19
N GLU A 53 8.59 21.18 14.09
CA GLU A 53 8.28 19.75 14.20
C GLU A 53 6.82 19.48 14.56
N ALA A 54 6.28 20.23 15.54
CA ALA A 54 4.89 20.11 15.95
C ALA A 54 3.93 20.49 14.81
N GLU A 55 4.20 21.59 14.11
CA GLU A 55 3.41 22.03 12.96
C GLU A 55 3.47 21.03 11.80
N SER A 56 4.66 20.49 11.50
CA SER A 56 4.83 19.48 10.44
C SER A 56 4.10 18.17 10.78
N MET A 57 4.11 17.75 12.05
CA MET A 57 3.37 16.56 12.52
C MET A 57 1.86 16.77 12.44
N MET A 58 1.37 17.97 12.78
CA MET A 58 -0.06 18.30 12.65
C MET A 58 -0.49 18.29 11.18
N LYS A 59 0.32 18.85 10.28
CA LYS A 59 0.07 18.81 8.84
C LYS A 59 0.02 17.36 8.33
N LEU A 60 1.04 16.55 8.63
CA LEU A 60 1.06 15.13 8.26
C LEU A 60 -0.17 14.37 8.76
N SER A 61 -0.56 14.59 10.02
CA SER A 61 -1.76 13.98 10.60
C SER A 61 -3.05 14.40 9.89
N SER A 62 -3.15 15.68 9.51
CA SER A 62 -4.30 16.21 8.76
C SER A 62 -4.36 15.61 7.35
N ASP A 63 -3.23 15.60 6.64
CA ASP A 63 -3.12 15.05 5.28
C ASP A 63 -3.45 13.55 5.27
N PHE A 64 -2.90 12.79 6.21
CA PHE A 64 -3.23 11.36 6.39
C PHE A 64 -4.73 11.15 6.68
N SER A 65 -5.31 11.94 7.58
CA SER A 65 -6.74 11.81 7.93
C SER A 65 -7.64 12.11 6.72
N LYS A 66 -7.25 13.10 5.90
CA LYS A 66 -7.95 13.43 4.66
C LYS A 66 -7.88 12.28 3.65
N SER A 67 -6.67 11.76 3.37
CA SER A 67 -6.49 10.64 2.45
C SER A 67 -7.20 9.38 2.93
N TYR A 68 -7.17 9.10 4.24
CA TYR A 68 -7.90 7.98 4.83
C TYR A 68 -9.42 8.15 4.69
N ALA A 69 -9.96 9.35 4.96
CA ALA A 69 -11.39 9.61 4.79
C ALA A 69 -11.85 9.49 3.32
N GLU A 70 -11.01 9.91 2.36
CA GLU A 70 -11.26 9.71 0.93
C GLU A 70 -11.27 8.22 0.56
N TYR A 71 -10.30 7.45 1.07
CA TYR A 71 -10.27 5.99 0.90
C TYR A 71 -11.48 5.30 1.55
N GLU A 72 -11.84 5.67 2.77
CA GLU A 72 -13.01 5.14 3.47
C GLU A 72 -14.29 5.45 2.68
N ALA A 73 -14.46 6.69 2.21
CA ALA A 73 -15.60 7.08 1.39
C ALA A 73 -15.68 6.29 0.08
N TYR A 74 -14.52 5.94 -0.51
CA TYR A 74 -14.44 5.08 -1.68
C TYR A 74 -14.83 3.63 -1.37
N MET A 75 -14.32 3.05 -0.29
CA MET A 75 -14.54 1.64 0.05
C MET A 75 -15.90 1.35 0.68
N LYS A 76 -16.47 2.31 1.40
CA LYS A 76 -17.71 2.14 2.17
C LYS A 76 -18.88 1.57 1.37
N PRO A 77 -19.19 2.02 0.14
CA PRO A 77 -20.25 1.43 -0.67
C PRO A 77 -20.04 -0.07 -0.95
N TYR A 78 -18.81 -0.51 -1.19
CA TYR A 78 -18.48 -1.91 -1.44
C TYR A 78 -18.66 -2.79 -0.20
N LEU A 79 -18.43 -2.23 0.99
CA LEU A 79 -18.57 -2.94 2.26
C LEU A 79 -20.00 -2.96 2.80
N GLU A 80 -20.79 -1.93 2.52
CA GLU A 80 -22.12 -1.74 3.11
C GLU A 80 -23.28 -2.08 2.18
N LYS A 81 -23.07 -2.10 0.86
CA LYS A 81 -24.13 -2.34 -0.12
C LYS A 81 -23.74 -3.49 -1.06
N PRO A 82 -24.72 -4.25 -1.55
CA PRO A 82 -24.50 -5.13 -2.68
C PRO A 82 -23.98 -4.34 -3.90
N VAL A 83 -23.01 -4.88 -4.61
CA VAL A 83 -22.39 -4.29 -5.80
C VAL A 83 -22.58 -5.25 -6.96
N HIS A 84 -23.17 -4.77 -8.05
CA HIS A 84 -23.23 -5.47 -9.33
C HIS A 84 -22.24 -4.80 -10.27
N SER A 85 -21.27 -5.55 -10.77
CA SER A 85 -20.21 -5.07 -11.64
C SER A 85 -20.22 -5.84 -12.94
N LYS A 86 -20.10 -5.13 -14.05
CA LYS A 86 -19.87 -5.69 -15.38
C LYS A 86 -18.57 -5.11 -15.92
N THR A 87 -17.55 -5.94 -16.07
CA THR A 87 -16.27 -5.60 -16.67
C THR A 87 -16.15 -6.26 -18.03
N GLU A 88 -15.87 -5.48 -19.05
CA GLU A 88 -15.65 -5.91 -20.42
C GLU A 88 -14.20 -5.63 -20.80
N LEU A 89 -13.49 -6.65 -21.23
CA LEU A 89 -12.16 -6.58 -21.82
C LEU A 89 -12.28 -6.89 -23.31
N SER A 90 -11.79 -6.00 -24.16
CA SER A 90 -11.99 -6.04 -25.62
C SER A 90 -10.82 -5.39 -26.35
N ASP A 91 -10.84 -5.44 -27.69
CA ASP A 91 -9.82 -4.84 -28.56
C ASP A 91 -8.39 -5.25 -28.15
N ILE A 92 -8.17 -6.56 -27.91
CA ILE A 92 -6.88 -7.09 -27.48
C ILE A 92 -5.93 -7.13 -28.68
N GLN A 93 -4.93 -6.27 -28.72
CA GLN A 93 -3.93 -6.25 -29.78
C GLN A 93 -2.58 -6.66 -29.22
N ILE A 94 -1.92 -7.60 -29.90
CA ILE A 94 -0.56 -8.02 -29.57
C ILE A 94 0.34 -7.56 -30.71
N ASP A 95 1.28 -6.68 -30.40
CA ASP A 95 2.32 -6.25 -31.34
C ASP A 95 3.47 -7.27 -31.29
N ALA A 96 3.55 -8.13 -32.30
CA ALA A 96 4.60 -9.12 -32.42
C ALA A 96 4.99 -9.30 -33.90
N ASP A 97 6.29 -9.33 -34.18
CA ASP A 97 6.80 -9.66 -35.52
C ASP A 97 6.72 -11.18 -35.71
N ILE A 98 5.55 -11.70 -36.09
CA ILE A 98 5.38 -13.13 -36.32
C ILE A 98 5.43 -13.41 -37.84
N PRO A 99 6.49 -14.09 -38.34
CA PRO A 99 6.62 -14.41 -39.76
C PRO A 99 5.70 -15.57 -40.20
N ASP A 100 5.03 -16.24 -39.26
CA ASP A 100 4.07 -17.32 -39.52
C ASP A 100 2.67 -16.76 -39.78
N PRO A 101 2.11 -16.91 -41.00
CA PRO A 101 0.76 -16.47 -41.34
C PRO A 101 -0.35 -17.11 -40.50
N GLN A 102 -0.07 -18.23 -39.81
CA GLN A 102 -1.06 -18.91 -38.97
C GLN A 102 -1.17 -18.25 -37.59
N ALA A 103 -0.05 -17.81 -37.05
CA ALA A 103 -0.05 -17.01 -35.84
C ALA A 103 -0.71 -15.63 -36.07
N GLU A 104 -0.56 -15.02 -37.25
CA GLU A 104 -1.26 -13.77 -37.62
C GLU A 104 -2.79 -13.93 -37.51
N LYS A 105 -3.34 -15.07 -37.95
CA LYS A 105 -4.77 -15.37 -37.80
C LYS A 105 -5.20 -15.51 -36.33
N VAL A 106 -4.36 -16.09 -35.48
CA VAL A 106 -4.63 -16.18 -34.03
C VAL A 106 -4.67 -14.78 -33.41
N LEU A 107 -3.77 -13.89 -33.82
CA LEU A 107 -3.78 -12.49 -33.38
C LEU A 107 -5.05 -11.75 -33.85
N ASP A 108 -5.48 -11.97 -35.09
CA ASP A 108 -6.74 -11.42 -35.61
C ASP A 108 -7.93 -11.90 -34.79
N LEU A 109 -7.98 -13.20 -34.44
CA LEU A 109 -9.03 -13.75 -33.59
C LEU A 109 -9.02 -13.11 -32.20
N LEU A 110 -7.85 -12.95 -31.56
CA LEU A 110 -7.71 -12.28 -30.28
C LEU A 110 -8.17 -10.81 -30.33
N SER A 111 -7.91 -10.10 -31.43
CA SER A 111 -8.36 -8.72 -31.62
C SER A 111 -9.88 -8.59 -31.66
N SER A 112 -10.57 -9.63 -32.15
CA SER A 112 -12.03 -9.72 -32.17
C SER A 112 -12.60 -10.36 -30.89
N ALA A 113 -11.75 -10.86 -29.99
CA ALA A 113 -12.17 -11.50 -28.77
C ALA A 113 -12.62 -10.46 -27.74
N LYS A 114 -13.66 -10.83 -27.00
CA LYS A 114 -14.25 -10.01 -25.95
C LYS A 114 -14.54 -10.88 -24.73
N ILE A 115 -14.07 -10.46 -23.58
CA ILE A 115 -14.29 -11.14 -22.31
C ILE A 115 -15.20 -10.26 -21.47
N ILE A 116 -16.34 -10.78 -21.03
CA ILE A 116 -17.26 -10.07 -20.13
C ILE A 116 -17.27 -10.80 -18.79
N MET A 117 -16.89 -10.13 -17.73
CA MET A 117 -17.05 -10.60 -16.36
C MET A 117 -18.19 -9.84 -15.70
N ASN A 118 -19.26 -10.54 -15.35
CA ASN A 118 -20.28 -10.02 -14.45
C ASN A 118 -19.98 -10.54 -13.04
N SER A 119 -19.91 -9.66 -12.05
CA SER A 119 -19.63 -9.99 -10.66
C SER A 119 -20.59 -9.25 -9.75
N ASN A 120 -21.27 -9.98 -8.88
CA ASN A 120 -22.22 -9.45 -7.92
C ASN A 120 -21.75 -9.84 -6.53
N ILE A 121 -21.53 -8.87 -5.65
CA ILE A 121 -20.94 -9.08 -4.33
C ILE A 121 -21.84 -8.42 -3.28
N ASP A 122 -22.16 -9.14 -2.20
CA ASP A 122 -22.81 -8.63 -0.99
C ASP A 122 -21.95 -9.02 0.22
N GLU A 123 -21.06 -8.11 0.62
CA GLU A 123 -20.13 -8.29 1.74
C GLU A 123 -20.87 -8.51 3.08
N GLN A 124 -22.04 -7.91 3.28
CA GLN A 124 -22.82 -8.08 4.51
C GLN A 124 -23.39 -9.49 4.65
N LYS A 125 -23.82 -10.08 3.53
CA LYS A 125 -24.29 -11.47 3.48
C LYS A 125 -23.18 -12.47 3.17
N LYS A 126 -21.96 -12.00 2.88
CA LYS A 126 -20.83 -12.82 2.40
C LYS A 126 -21.22 -13.67 1.20
N GLN A 127 -21.86 -13.06 0.22
CA GLN A 127 -22.34 -13.73 -0.98
C GLN A 127 -21.68 -13.10 -2.19
N GLN A 128 -21.33 -13.94 -3.16
CA GLN A 128 -20.88 -13.51 -4.46
C GLN A 128 -21.45 -14.43 -5.54
N SER A 129 -21.82 -13.87 -6.68
CA SER A 129 -22.16 -14.64 -7.87
C SER A 129 -21.73 -13.89 -9.11
N GLY A 130 -21.65 -14.59 -10.23
CA GLY A 130 -21.20 -13.94 -11.44
C GLY A 130 -21.12 -14.89 -12.60
N ASN A 131 -20.64 -14.35 -13.70
CA ASN A 131 -20.23 -15.15 -14.83
C ASN A 131 -19.03 -14.53 -15.55
N LEU A 132 -18.32 -15.39 -16.27
CA LEU A 132 -17.28 -15.03 -17.22
C LEU A 132 -17.74 -15.52 -18.59
N GLU A 133 -17.96 -14.59 -19.52
CA GLU A 133 -18.37 -14.88 -20.88
C GLU A 133 -17.20 -14.63 -21.83
N VAL A 134 -16.93 -15.60 -22.70
CA VAL A 134 -15.98 -15.46 -23.80
C VAL A 134 -16.77 -15.28 -25.09
N HIS A 135 -16.54 -14.16 -25.76
CA HIS A 135 -17.15 -13.80 -27.03
C HIS A 135 -16.05 -13.73 -28.08
N LEU A 136 -16.41 -14.11 -29.30
CA LEU A 136 -15.59 -13.87 -30.48
C LEU A 136 -16.46 -13.11 -31.49
N SER A 137 -16.03 -11.88 -31.80
CA SER A 137 -16.91 -10.90 -32.43
C SER A 137 -18.23 -10.76 -31.65
N GLU A 138 -19.38 -10.87 -32.31
CA GLU A 138 -20.71 -10.78 -31.68
C GLU A 138 -21.24 -12.14 -31.17
N LYS A 139 -20.49 -13.24 -31.35
CA LYS A 139 -20.92 -14.59 -30.95
C LYS A 139 -20.39 -14.92 -29.55
N LYS A 140 -21.30 -15.15 -28.60
CA LYS A 140 -20.96 -15.74 -27.30
C LYS A 140 -20.57 -17.21 -27.50
N LEU A 141 -19.33 -17.55 -27.15
CA LEU A 141 -18.79 -18.90 -27.30
C LEU A 141 -19.03 -19.73 -26.04
N ALA A 142 -18.64 -19.22 -24.88
CA ALA A 142 -18.71 -19.97 -23.63
C ALA A 142 -19.05 -19.08 -22.45
N THR A 143 -19.74 -19.64 -21.46
CA THR A 143 -20.08 -18.99 -20.22
C THR A 143 -19.60 -19.86 -19.05
N LEU A 144 -18.82 -19.30 -18.13
CA LEU A 144 -18.59 -19.87 -16.82
C LEU A 144 -19.44 -19.10 -15.82
N GLU A 145 -20.48 -19.71 -15.28
CA GLU A 145 -21.24 -19.15 -14.16
C GLU A 145 -20.66 -19.63 -12.84
N PHE A 146 -20.62 -18.78 -11.83
CA PHE A 146 -20.18 -19.15 -10.49
C PHE A 146 -21.01 -18.47 -9.42
N PHE A 147 -21.04 -19.10 -8.25
CA PHE A 147 -21.52 -18.49 -7.03
C PHE A 147 -20.74 -19.02 -5.84
N LEU A 148 -20.64 -18.19 -4.81
CA LEU A 148 -20.10 -18.56 -3.52
C LEU A 148 -20.85 -17.84 -2.40
N ASN A 149 -20.94 -18.52 -1.26
CA ASN A 149 -21.31 -17.92 0.01
C ASN A 149 -20.38 -18.46 1.11
N ASP A 150 -20.70 -18.17 2.38
CA ASP A 150 -19.85 -18.54 3.53
C ASP A 150 -19.45 -20.03 3.56
N THR A 151 -20.30 -20.94 3.06
CA THR A 151 -20.01 -22.39 3.08
C THR A 151 -20.23 -23.11 1.76
N LEU A 152 -20.75 -22.47 0.72
CA LEU A 152 -21.13 -23.15 -0.52
C LEU A 152 -20.42 -22.48 -1.69
N VAL A 153 -19.78 -23.26 -2.54
CA VAL A 153 -19.22 -22.80 -3.81
C VAL A 153 -19.79 -23.66 -4.93
N GLY A 154 -20.12 -23.03 -6.05
CA GLY A 154 -20.57 -23.76 -7.22
C GLY A 154 -20.22 -23.04 -8.51
N PHE A 155 -20.06 -23.83 -9.56
CA PHE A 155 -19.80 -23.34 -10.90
C PHE A 155 -20.59 -24.16 -11.93
N LYS A 156 -20.83 -23.56 -13.08
CA LYS A 156 -21.52 -24.20 -14.19
C LYS A 156 -20.94 -23.70 -15.51
N LEU A 157 -20.83 -24.61 -16.47
CA LEU A 157 -20.46 -24.34 -17.85
C LEU A 157 -21.66 -24.72 -18.73
N PRO A 158 -22.67 -23.84 -18.89
CA PRO A 158 -23.98 -24.19 -19.44
C PRO A 158 -23.93 -24.80 -20.84
N GLU A 159 -22.94 -24.41 -21.65
CA GLU A 159 -22.74 -24.94 -23.00
C GLU A 159 -22.26 -26.40 -23.01
N PHE A 160 -21.70 -26.90 -21.90
CA PHE A 160 -21.19 -28.27 -21.79
C PHE A 160 -22.02 -29.14 -20.84
N TYR A 161 -22.47 -28.57 -19.71
CA TYR A 161 -23.27 -29.25 -18.72
C TYR A 161 -24.26 -28.31 -18.03
N SER A 162 -25.52 -28.73 -17.97
CA SER A 162 -26.63 -27.85 -17.58
C SER A 162 -26.83 -27.66 -16.07
N LYS A 163 -26.16 -28.46 -15.23
CA LYS A 163 -26.25 -28.38 -13.76
C LYS A 163 -25.01 -27.73 -13.16
N TYR A 164 -25.16 -27.13 -11.98
CA TYR A 164 -24.02 -26.64 -11.20
C TYR A 164 -23.24 -27.80 -10.59
N ALA A 165 -21.93 -27.83 -10.80
CA ALA A 165 -21.05 -28.55 -9.90
C ALA A 165 -20.88 -27.71 -8.64
N TYR A 166 -21.13 -28.27 -7.45
CA TYR A 166 -21.02 -27.50 -6.21
C TYR A 166 -20.41 -28.33 -5.07
N VAL A 167 -19.89 -27.62 -4.08
CA VAL A 167 -19.30 -28.16 -2.85
C VAL A 167 -19.78 -27.33 -1.67
N ASP A 168 -20.27 -28.00 -0.62
CA ASP A 168 -20.35 -27.40 0.71
C ASP A 168 -18.97 -27.57 1.37
N LEU A 169 -18.35 -26.48 1.82
CA LEU A 169 -17.06 -26.47 2.50
C LEU A 169 -17.07 -27.27 3.81
N LYS A 170 -18.24 -27.66 4.34
CA LYS A 170 -18.35 -28.68 5.39
C LYS A 170 -17.83 -30.04 4.95
N ASP A 171 -17.92 -30.35 3.65
CA ASP A 171 -17.47 -31.62 3.05
C ASP A 171 -16.05 -31.52 2.47
N ARG A 172 -15.30 -30.46 2.79
CA ARG A 172 -13.93 -30.23 2.31
C ARG A 172 -12.96 -31.39 2.56
N GLU A 173 -13.13 -32.13 3.66
CA GLU A 173 -12.29 -33.30 3.97
C GLU A 173 -12.53 -34.42 2.95
N THR A 174 -13.77 -34.59 2.50
CA THR A 174 -14.13 -35.53 1.43
C THR A 174 -13.59 -35.07 0.08
N ILE A 175 -13.61 -33.77 -0.20
CA ILE A 175 -12.97 -33.21 -1.41
C ILE A 175 -11.46 -33.44 -1.41
N ALA A 176 -10.78 -33.19 -0.29
CA ALA A 176 -9.36 -33.46 -0.16
C ALA A 176 -9.04 -34.95 -0.36
N GLN A 177 -9.87 -35.86 0.16
CA GLN A 177 -9.70 -37.31 -0.05
C GLN A 177 -9.93 -37.75 -1.49
N ASN A 178 -10.93 -37.19 -2.17
CA ASN A 178 -11.33 -37.62 -3.50
C ASN A 178 -10.51 -36.97 -4.61
N PHE A 179 -10.06 -35.73 -4.41
CA PHE A 179 -9.42 -34.90 -5.44
C PHE A 179 -8.02 -34.39 -5.05
N GLY A 180 -7.60 -34.53 -3.80
CA GLY A 180 -6.30 -34.01 -3.32
C GLY A 180 -6.28 -32.50 -3.07
N GLU A 181 -7.44 -31.84 -3.10
CA GLU A 181 -7.56 -30.38 -2.99
C GLU A 181 -7.96 -29.96 -1.57
N GLU A 182 -7.15 -29.11 -0.94
CA GLU A 182 -7.45 -28.56 0.38
C GLU A 182 -8.21 -27.24 0.25
N LEU A 183 -9.47 -27.24 0.68
CA LEU A 183 -10.32 -26.06 0.65
C LEU A 183 -10.40 -25.37 2.04
N PRO A 184 -10.52 -24.03 2.07
CA PRO A 184 -10.73 -23.31 3.32
C PRO A 184 -12.09 -23.68 3.95
N LYS A 185 -12.28 -23.37 5.24
CA LYS A 185 -13.59 -23.49 5.92
C LYS A 185 -14.61 -22.48 5.38
N ARG A 186 -14.12 -21.29 4.99
CA ARG A 186 -14.87 -20.21 4.34
C ARG A 186 -13.90 -19.32 3.56
N PHE A 187 -14.40 -18.64 2.54
CA PHE A 187 -13.61 -17.63 1.83
C PHE A 187 -13.49 -16.34 2.65
N LEU A 188 -12.35 -15.66 2.50
CA LEU A 188 -12.12 -14.34 3.06
C LEU A 188 -12.79 -13.27 2.21
N THR A 189 -13.34 -12.26 2.90
CA THR A 189 -13.93 -11.09 2.26
C THR A 189 -13.03 -9.87 2.45
N TYR A 190 -13.20 -8.84 1.62
CA TYR A 190 -12.45 -7.60 1.81
C TYR A 190 -12.79 -6.95 3.16
N GLY A 191 -14.05 -7.05 3.59
CA GLY A 191 -14.49 -6.58 4.90
C GLY A 191 -13.79 -7.29 6.06
N ASP A 192 -13.50 -8.59 5.94
CA ASP A 192 -12.73 -9.32 6.95
C ASP A 192 -11.31 -8.77 7.09
N LEU A 193 -10.60 -8.62 5.97
CA LEU A 193 -9.20 -8.16 5.94
C LEU A 193 -9.07 -6.72 6.45
N PHE A 194 -9.95 -5.82 6.00
CA PHE A 194 -9.95 -4.42 6.41
C PHE A 194 -10.14 -4.29 7.93
N LYS A 195 -11.13 -4.97 8.49
CA LYS A 195 -11.40 -4.96 9.94
C LYS A 195 -10.27 -5.58 10.76
N ALA A 196 -9.54 -6.54 10.22
CA ALA A 196 -8.43 -7.17 10.92
C ALA A 196 -7.24 -6.21 11.15
N VAL A 197 -7.03 -5.26 10.23
CA VAL A 197 -5.88 -4.33 10.24
C VAL A 197 -6.24 -2.88 10.60
N GLU A 198 -7.52 -2.57 10.74
CA GLU A 198 -7.98 -1.20 11.04
C GLU A 198 -7.33 -0.63 12.32
N VAL A 199 -7.00 0.66 12.27
CA VAL A 199 -6.38 1.38 13.38
C VAL A 199 -7.09 2.70 13.63
N ASN A 200 -7.37 3.00 14.89
CA ASN A 200 -7.95 4.27 15.30
C ASN A 200 -6.84 5.36 15.36
N SER A 201 -7.06 6.49 14.70
CA SER A 201 -6.09 7.60 14.65
C SER A 201 -5.76 8.19 16.02
N ASP A 202 -6.74 8.27 16.94
CA ASP A 202 -6.53 8.79 18.29
C ASP A 202 -5.73 7.81 19.16
N GLU A 203 -5.91 6.50 18.94
CA GLU A 203 -5.10 5.45 19.58
C GLU A 203 -3.62 5.63 19.22
N VAL A 204 -3.31 5.69 17.92
CA VAL A 204 -1.92 5.88 17.42
C VAL A 204 -1.32 7.18 17.95
N LYS A 205 -2.08 8.28 17.90
CA LYS A 205 -1.62 9.56 18.42
C LYS A 205 -1.25 9.49 19.91
N SER A 206 -2.07 8.79 20.70
CA SER A 206 -1.82 8.62 22.14
C SER A 206 -0.56 7.81 22.42
N ILE A 207 -0.25 6.83 21.56
CA ILE A 207 0.94 5.98 21.66
C ILE A 207 2.20 6.75 21.23
N MET A 208 2.13 7.51 20.13
CA MET A 208 3.29 8.19 19.55
C MET A 208 3.69 9.48 20.29
N THR A 209 2.73 10.19 20.91
CA THR A 209 3.00 11.47 21.59
C THR A 209 4.11 11.38 22.67
N PRO A 210 4.10 10.38 23.57
CA PRO A 210 5.20 10.17 24.52
C PRO A 210 6.60 10.03 23.89
N TYR A 211 6.74 9.43 22.70
CA TYR A 211 8.03 9.29 22.01
C TYR A 211 8.50 10.64 21.45
N ALA A 212 7.59 11.41 20.86
CA ALA A 212 7.89 12.77 20.41
C ALA A 212 8.34 13.67 21.58
N LEU A 213 7.71 13.52 22.76
CA LEU A 213 8.12 14.24 23.97
C LEU A 213 9.49 13.77 24.49
N LEU A 214 9.78 12.48 24.45
CA LEU A 214 11.10 11.94 24.84
C LEU A 214 12.19 12.53 23.96
N TYR A 215 11.97 12.56 22.64
CA TYR A 215 12.86 13.23 21.69
C TYR A 215 13.01 14.73 22.02
N ALA A 216 11.93 15.48 22.15
CA ALA A 216 11.99 16.92 22.40
C ALA A 216 12.68 17.29 23.73
N ASN A 217 12.54 16.43 24.75
CA ASN A 217 13.13 16.62 26.07
C ASN A 217 14.62 16.23 26.13
N SER A 218 15.09 15.32 25.27
CA SER A 218 16.50 14.94 25.21
C SER A 218 17.39 16.04 24.61
N LEU A 219 16.81 16.89 23.76
CA LEU A 219 17.53 17.98 23.11
C LEU A 219 17.99 19.05 24.11
N LYS A 220 19.24 19.45 24.01
CA LYS A 220 19.84 20.58 24.74
C LYS A 220 19.94 21.78 23.81
N ASP A 221 19.84 23.00 24.36
CA ASP A 221 20.02 24.22 23.54
C ASP A 221 21.40 24.26 22.87
N SER A 222 22.43 23.69 23.51
CA SER A 222 23.80 23.62 22.96
C SER A 222 23.94 22.71 21.74
N GLN A 223 23.00 21.79 21.51
CA GLN A 223 23.00 20.89 20.36
C GLN A 223 22.37 21.55 19.12
N ILE A 224 21.67 22.68 19.29
CA ILE A 224 20.86 23.29 18.24
C ILE A 224 21.49 24.60 17.80
N SER A 225 22.00 24.62 16.59
CA SER A 225 22.45 25.84 15.92
C SER A 225 21.47 26.25 14.84
N MET A 226 21.42 27.55 14.52
CA MET A 226 20.53 28.08 13.50
C MET A 226 21.23 29.15 12.68
N LYS A 227 21.13 29.04 11.35
CA LYS A 227 21.48 30.10 10.39
C LYS A 227 20.20 30.66 9.78
N LYS A 228 20.13 31.98 9.67
CA LYS A 228 19.00 32.68 9.04
C LYS A 228 19.32 33.01 7.60
N ASP A 229 18.26 33.20 6.81
CA ASP A 229 18.35 33.69 5.43
C ASP A 229 19.22 32.80 4.52
N VAL A 230 19.13 31.49 4.73
CA VAL A 230 19.77 30.49 3.85
C VAL A 230 18.87 30.33 2.61
N ALA A 231 19.46 30.36 1.42
CA ALA A 231 18.72 30.14 0.19
C ALA A 231 18.32 28.66 0.06
N PHE A 232 17.03 28.40 -0.05
CA PHE A 232 16.47 27.12 -0.47
C PHE A 232 16.19 27.17 -1.97
N ASN A 233 16.62 26.15 -2.70
CA ASN A 233 16.33 25.99 -4.13
C ASN A 233 16.15 24.50 -4.43
N GLU A 234 14.92 24.09 -4.71
CA GLU A 234 14.61 22.71 -5.11
C GLU A 234 13.46 22.72 -6.12
N GLU A 235 13.63 22.05 -7.26
CA GLU A 235 12.58 21.87 -8.28
C GLU A 235 11.90 23.18 -8.74
N GLY A 236 12.66 24.29 -8.73
CA GLY A 236 12.19 25.62 -9.13
C GLY A 236 11.57 26.46 -8.00
N TYR A 237 11.36 25.89 -6.81
CA TYR A 237 10.94 26.65 -5.64
C TYR A 237 12.14 27.30 -4.95
N GLN A 238 12.15 28.63 -4.94
CA GLN A 238 13.18 29.43 -4.29
C GLN A 238 12.60 30.26 -3.16
N THR A 239 13.17 30.12 -1.97
CA THR A 239 12.79 30.92 -0.81
C THR A 239 13.95 31.02 0.18
N ASN A 240 13.87 31.98 1.09
CA ASN A 240 14.81 32.06 2.21
C ASN A 240 14.28 31.25 3.39
N VAL A 241 15.12 30.38 3.93
CA VAL A 241 14.80 29.49 5.04
C VAL A 241 15.73 29.73 6.22
N ARG A 242 15.29 29.23 7.38
CA ARG A 242 16.14 29.03 8.55
C ARG A 242 16.71 27.62 8.46
N GLU A 243 18.03 27.50 8.44
CA GLU A 243 18.72 26.21 8.56
C GLU A 243 18.94 25.96 10.05
N VAL A 244 18.33 24.90 10.58
CA VAL A 244 18.55 24.41 11.93
C VAL A 244 19.38 23.15 11.86
N THR A 245 20.49 23.10 12.60
CA THR A 245 21.29 21.89 12.76
C THR A 245 21.19 21.41 14.20
N VAL A 246 20.70 20.19 14.39
CA VAL A 246 20.69 19.46 15.66
C VAL A 246 21.83 18.46 15.63
N SER A 247 22.85 18.65 16.46
CA SER A 247 24.05 17.80 16.50
C SER A 247 24.07 16.93 17.75
N PHE A 248 24.31 15.64 17.56
CA PHE A 248 24.50 14.67 18.62
C PHE A 248 25.94 14.14 18.56
N THR A 249 26.59 14.02 19.72
CA THR A 249 27.76 13.15 19.84
C THR A 249 27.30 11.68 19.80
N PRO A 250 28.20 10.71 19.55
CA PRO A 250 27.83 9.30 19.55
C PRO A 250 27.21 8.87 20.88
N GLU A 251 27.68 9.40 22.00
CA GLU A 251 27.12 9.12 23.32
C GLU A 251 25.71 9.72 23.49
N GLU A 252 25.46 10.92 22.96
CA GLU A 252 24.14 11.55 23.02
C GLU A 252 23.13 10.85 22.11
N ALA A 253 23.55 10.42 20.91
CA ALA A 253 22.73 9.65 19.99
C ALA A 253 22.40 8.27 20.57
N SER A 254 23.41 7.55 21.08
CA SER A 254 23.27 6.26 21.76
C SER A 254 22.32 6.36 22.96
N ALA A 255 22.46 7.40 23.79
CA ALA A 255 21.58 7.62 24.94
C ALA A 255 20.13 7.89 24.53
N LEU A 256 19.89 8.66 23.45
CA LEU A 256 18.55 8.91 22.94
C LEU A 256 17.90 7.65 22.37
N LEU A 257 18.62 6.92 21.50
CA LEU A 257 18.13 5.67 20.90
C LEU A 257 17.85 4.61 21.97
N THR A 258 18.72 4.51 22.98
CA THR A 258 18.50 3.64 24.14
C THR A 258 17.22 4.02 24.88
N GLN A 259 16.99 5.31 25.17
CA GLN A 259 15.76 5.74 25.86
C GLN A 259 14.49 5.46 25.05
N ILE A 260 14.54 5.62 23.71
CA ILE A 260 13.42 5.29 22.82
C ILE A 260 13.16 3.78 22.85
N ALA A 261 14.20 2.97 22.71
CA ALA A 261 14.09 1.51 22.70
C ALA A 261 13.64 0.94 24.05
N GLU A 262 14.17 1.45 25.17
CA GLU A 262 13.73 1.08 26.52
C GLU A 262 12.25 1.43 26.75
N LYS A 263 11.82 2.60 26.25
CA LYS A 263 10.42 2.97 26.30
C LYS A 263 9.58 2.02 25.45
N ALA A 264 9.96 1.76 24.21
CA ALA A 264 9.23 0.88 23.30
C ALA A 264 9.07 -0.54 23.87
N LYS A 265 10.17 -1.11 24.38
CA LYS A 265 10.20 -2.41 25.06
C LYS A 265 9.21 -2.53 26.21
N THR A 266 8.98 -1.44 26.94
CA THR A 266 8.10 -1.40 28.13
C THR A 266 6.73 -0.77 27.87
N ASP A 267 6.45 -0.35 26.64
CA ASP A 267 5.20 0.30 26.26
C ASP A 267 4.15 -0.73 25.86
N GLU A 268 3.37 -1.19 26.84
CA GLU A 268 2.27 -2.14 26.63
C GLU A 268 1.27 -1.67 25.57
N LYS A 269 1.06 -0.35 25.40
CA LYS A 269 0.12 0.14 24.38
C LYS A 269 0.70 -0.01 22.97
N LEU A 270 1.99 0.26 22.79
CA LEU A 270 2.66 0.02 21.51
C LEU A 270 2.67 -1.48 21.17
N PHE A 271 2.99 -2.31 22.17
CA PHE A 271 2.95 -3.76 22.03
C PHE A 271 1.55 -4.25 21.65
N ASP A 272 0.52 -3.85 22.40
CA ASP A 272 -0.87 -4.23 22.12
C ASP A 272 -1.33 -3.75 20.75
N LEU A 273 -0.93 -2.54 20.34
CA LEU A 273 -1.24 -2.01 19.01
C LEU A 273 -0.78 -2.97 17.90
N ILE A 274 0.46 -3.44 17.99
CA ILE A 274 1.08 -4.33 16.99
C ILE A 274 0.54 -5.76 17.12
N TYR A 275 0.52 -6.30 18.35
CA TYR A 275 0.10 -7.68 18.60
C TYR A 275 -1.36 -7.91 18.24
N THR A 276 -2.27 -6.99 18.56
CA THR A 276 -3.69 -7.14 18.21
C THR A 276 -3.89 -7.30 16.70
N ARG A 277 -3.14 -6.59 15.86
CA ARG A 277 -3.28 -6.65 14.40
C ARG A 277 -2.72 -7.95 13.84
N TYR A 278 -1.55 -8.36 14.34
CA TYR A 278 -1.00 -9.70 14.07
C TYR A 278 -2.00 -10.80 14.47
N ASN A 279 -2.51 -10.76 15.70
CA ASN A 279 -3.42 -11.76 16.23
C ASN A 279 -4.75 -11.78 15.47
N ASN A 280 -5.32 -10.62 15.12
CA ASN A 280 -6.55 -10.53 14.34
C ASN A 280 -6.37 -11.17 12.96
N MET A 281 -5.28 -10.86 12.26
CA MET A 281 -4.96 -11.44 10.96
C MET A 281 -4.75 -12.95 11.08
N TYR A 282 -3.92 -13.38 12.03
CA TYR A 282 -3.66 -14.80 12.27
C TYR A 282 -4.95 -15.58 12.58
N THR A 283 -5.75 -15.07 13.52
CA THR A 283 -7.03 -15.68 13.93
C THR A 283 -7.98 -15.75 12.75
N LEU A 284 -8.11 -14.68 11.98
CA LEU A 284 -8.94 -14.65 10.78
C LEU A 284 -8.54 -15.76 9.80
N MET A 285 -7.26 -15.85 9.45
CA MET A 285 -6.74 -16.85 8.50
C MET A 285 -6.94 -18.28 9.02
N ASN A 286 -6.64 -18.53 10.30
CA ASN A 286 -6.80 -19.84 10.92
C ASN A 286 -8.27 -20.27 11.05
N ASP A 287 -9.16 -19.35 11.46
CA ASP A 287 -10.60 -19.60 11.60
C ASP A 287 -11.27 -19.85 10.25
N THR A 288 -10.75 -19.23 9.20
CA THR A 288 -11.18 -19.46 7.82
C THR A 288 -10.54 -20.70 7.20
N GLY A 289 -9.59 -21.34 7.89
CA GLY A 289 -8.98 -22.60 7.47
C GLY A 289 -7.93 -22.45 6.38
N TYR A 290 -7.36 -21.26 6.22
CA TYR A 290 -6.18 -21.05 5.40
C TYR A 290 -4.95 -21.52 6.17
N GLU A 291 -3.99 -22.10 5.44
CA GLU A 291 -2.72 -22.49 6.02
C GLU A 291 -1.97 -21.25 6.50
N VAL A 292 -1.72 -21.22 7.80
CA VAL A 292 -0.82 -20.28 8.44
C VAL A 292 0.16 -21.06 9.28
N GLY A 293 1.37 -20.51 9.44
CA GLY A 293 2.38 -21.08 10.34
C GLY A 293 1.85 -21.18 11.79
N PRO A 294 2.64 -21.70 12.74
CA PRO A 294 2.19 -21.76 14.12
C PRO A 294 1.86 -20.37 14.67
N SER A 295 0.75 -20.26 15.40
CA SER A 295 0.42 -19.04 16.16
C SER A 295 1.56 -18.74 17.10
N ILE A 296 2.05 -17.52 17.05
CA ILE A 296 2.93 -17.01 18.09
C ILE A 296 2.02 -16.58 19.23
N THR A 297 2.22 -17.14 20.42
CA THR A 297 1.46 -16.72 21.61
C THR A 297 1.78 -15.27 21.96
N ARG A 298 0.91 -14.61 22.73
CA ARG A 298 1.18 -13.24 23.21
C ARG A 298 2.51 -13.16 23.95
N GLU A 299 2.82 -14.18 24.76
CA GLU A 299 4.06 -14.28 25.51
C GLU A 299 5.29 -14.45 24.59
N GLU A 300 5.22 -15.31 23.58
CA GLU A 300 6.31 -15.49 22.61
C GLU A 300 6.50 -14.25 21.74
N PHE A 301 5.41 -13.61 21.31
CA PHE A 301 5.48 -12.37 20.55
C PHE A 301 6.08 -11.26 21.42
N LYS A 302 5.70 -11.18 22.70
CA LYS A 302 6.31 -10.25 23.66
C LYS A 302 7.79 -10.52 23.84
N LYS A 303 8.21 -11.79 23.91
CA LYS A 303 9.62 -12.15 23.99
C LYS A 303 10.39 -11.70 22.75
N SER A 304 9.87 -11.95 21.56
CA SER A 304 10.51 -11.50 20.30
C SER A 304 10.56 -9.98 20.20
N PHE A 305 9.46 -9.30 20.53
CA PHE A 305 9.38 -7.85 20.60
C PHE A 305 10.42 -7.27 21.58
N ASP A 306 10.51 -7.84 22.78
CA ASP A 306 11.49 -7.43 23.79
C ASP A 306 12.93 -7.71 23.36
N GLN A 307 13.15 -8.82 22.66
CA GLN A 307 14.45 -9.16 22.10
C GLN A 307 14.85 -8.14 21.02
N THR A 308 13.96 -7.79 20.08
CA THR A 308 14.22 -6.78 19.06
C THR A 308 14.70 -5.45 19.66
N PHE A 309 14.05 -4.98 20.72
CA PHE A 309 14.52 -3.76 21.39
C PHE A 309 15.76 -3.98 22.27
N THR A 310 16.01 -5.20 22.75
CA THR A 310 17.26 -5.53 23.46
C THR A 310 18.45 -5.51 22.52
N ASP A 311 18.32 -6.16 21.36
CA ASP A 311 19.32 -6.17 20.30
C ASP A 311 19.58 -4.75 19.82
N LEU A 312 18.52 -3.96 19.56
CA LEU A 312 18.68 -2.54 19.22
C LEU A 312 19.44 -1.74 20.29
N ILE A 313 19.19 -1.98 21.58
CA ILE A 313 19.91 -1.32 22.67
C ILE A 313 21.39 -1.76 22.70
N GLU A 314 21.69 -3.00 22.36
CA GLU A 314 23.06 -3.51 22.26
C GLU A 314 23.79 -2.91 21.05
N ASP A 315 23.14 -2.87 19.89
CA ASP A 315 23.69 -2.34 18.63
C ASP A 315 24.01 -0.84 18.70
N VAL A 316 23.19 -0.05 19.41
CA VAL A 316 23.40 1.41 19.52
C VAL A 316 24.37 1.79 20.65
N LYS A 317 24.82 0.85 21.49
CA LYS A 317 25.81 1.13 22.52
C LYS A 317 27.19 1.25 21.90
N VAL A 318 27.81 2.40 22.11
CA VAL A 318 29.15 2.64 21.59
C VAL A 318 30.17 2.42 22.71
N GLU A 319 30.93 1.32 22.66
CA GLU A 319 31.94 0.99 23.66
C GLU A 319 33.17 1.92 23.58
N GLU A 320 33.59 2.27 22.36
CA GLU A 320 34.69 3.21 22.08
C GLU A 320 34.24 4.29 21.08
N PRO A 321 33.52 5.33 21.52
CA PRO A 321 32.98 6.33 20.62
C PRO A 321 34.07 7.17 19.96
N ASN A 322 34.02 7.24 18.63
CA ASN A 322 34.79 8.20 17.86
C ASN A 322 34.29 9.62 18.18
N LYS A 323 35.00 10.33 19.06
CA LYS A 323 34.58 11.68 19.52
C LYS A 323 34.56 12.73 18.43
N GLU A 324 35.18 12.45 17.29
CA GLU A 324 35.19 13.34 16.12
C GLU A 324 33.97 13.11 15.21
N GLU A 325 33.27 12.00 15.38
CA GLU A 325 32.03 11.69 14.70
C GLU A 325 30.84 12.41 15.35
N LYS A 326 29.93 12.93 14.53
CA LYS A 326 28.69 13.55 14.97
C LYS A 326 27.53 13.12 14.08
N LEU A 327 26.42 12.77 14.70
CA LEU A 327 25.16 12.62 13.99
C LEU A 327 24.48 13.99 13.93
N ASN A 328 24.30 14.53 12.72
CA ASN A 328 23.64 15.80 12.50
C ASN A 328 22.30 15.60 11.82
N MET A 329 21.29 16.31 12.33
CA MET A 329 20.04 16.55 11.62
C MET A 329 19.97 18.00 11.16
N VAL A 330 19.94 18.21 9.86
CA VAL A 330 19.80 19.54 9.24
C VAL A 330 18.38 19.69 8.74
N VAL A 331 17.70 20.75 9.19
CA VAL A 331 16.30 21.03 8.91
C VAL A 331 16.17 22.42 8.31
N LEU A 332 15.51 22.52 7.16
CA LEU A 332 15.24 23.77 6.47
C LEU A 332 13.80 24.19 6.74
N ILE A 333 13.62 25.33 7.40
CA ILE A 333 12.34 25.80 7.93
C ILE A 333 11.96 27.13 7.25
N ASP A 334 10.79 27.19 6.62
CA ASP A 334 10.30 28.41 5.98
C ASP A 334 9.83 29.47 6.99
N SER A 335 9.33 30.61 6.51
CA SER A 335 8.78 31.68 7.36
C SER A 335 7.50 31.30 8.10
N ASN A 336 6.81 30.25 7.66
CA ASN A 336 5.57 29.73 8.24
C ASN A 336 5.82 28.55 9.19
N HIS A 337 7.07 28.32 9.60
CA HIS A 337 7.49 27.19 10.46
C HIS A 337 7.22 25.80 9.84
N GLN A 338 7.07 25.73 8.52
CA GLN A 338 6.98 24.46 7.81
C GLN A 338 8.39 23.94 7.53
N ILE A 339 8.61 22.66 7.81
CA ILE A 339 9.85 21.98 7.46
C ILE A 339 9.80 21.61 5.97
N LEU A 340 10.63 22.29 5.17
CA LEU A 340 10.74 22.05 3.73
C LEU A 340 11.70 20.90 3.41
N SER A 341 12.73 20.71 4.23
CA SER A 341 13.68 19.61 4.06
C SER A 341 14.26 19.16 5.39
N ARG A 342 14.51 17.86 5.50
CA ARG A 342 15.30 17.26 6.57
C ARG A 342 16.41 16.41 5.97
N LYS A 343 17.59 16.45 6.55
CA LYS A 343 18.73 15.59 6.22
C LYS A 343 19.29 15.01 7.51
N LEU A 344 19.52 13.70 7.54
CA LEU A 344 20.32 13.06 8.58
C LEU A 344 21.65 12.65 7.94
N LEU A 345 22.73 13.07 8.58
CA LEU A 345 24.08 12.83 8.10
C LEU A 345 25.02 12.51 9.25
N VAL A 346 26.01 11.67 8.98
CA VAL A 346 27.17 11.45 9.84
C VAL A 346 28.26 12.40 9.39
N ALA A 347 28.77 13.21 10.32
CA ALA A 347 29.89 14.11 10.09
C ALA A 347 31.11 13.59 10.85
N GLU A 348 32.18 13.28 10.13
CA GLU A 348 33.47 12.89 10.71
C GLU A 348 34.58 13.78 10.11
N LYS A 349 35.23 14.58 10.95
CA LYS A 349 36.21 15.60 10.53
C LYS A 349 35.62 16.52 9.45
N ASP A 350 36.13 16.43 8.22
CA ASP A 350 35.73 17.22 7.06
C ASP A 350 34.84 16.45 6.05
N LYS A 351 34.38 15.25 6.43
CA LYS A 351 33.49 14.42 5.60
C LYS A 351 32.08 14.41 6.19
N GLU A 352 31.09 14.64 5.33
CA GLU A 352 29.68 14.51 5.66
C GLU A 352 29.05 13.44 4.74
N SER A 353 28.48 12.41 5.35
CA SER A 353 27.74 11.36 4.65
C SER A 353 26.27 11.43 5.03
N VAL A 354 25.44 11.91 4.11
CA VAL A 354 23.98 11.85 4.24
C VAL A 354 23.58 10.38 4.13
N PHE A 355 22.69 9.90 5.01
CA PHE A 355 22.10 8.56 4.86
C PHE A 355 20.58 8.62 4.73
N TRP A 356 19.96 9.74 5.12
CA TRP A 356 18.54 9.97 4.91
C TRP A 356 18.27 11.43 4.56
N GLN A 357 17.38 11.65 3.60
CA GLN A 357 16.88 12.97 3.26
C GLN A 357 15.40 12.93 2.92
N SER A 358 14.68 13.95 3.35
CA SER A 358 13.33 14.26 2.89
C SER A 358 13.23 15.72 2.45
N VAL A 359 12.43 15.95 1.43
CA VAL A 359 12.00 17.27 0.97
C VAL A 359 10.50 17.24 0.78
N SER A 360 9.78 18.22 1.32
CA SER A 360 8.34 18.29 1.21
C SER A 360 7.90 19.74 1.23
N TYR A 361 7.22 20.19 0.17
CA TYR A 361 6.66 21.54 0.16
C TYR A 361 5.40 21.62 -0.71
N GLN A 362 4.62 22.66 -0.45
CA GLN A 362 3.52 23.09 -1.29
C GLN A 362 3.69 24.58 -1.58
N ASN A 363 3.73 24.96 -2.85
CA ASN A 363 3.90 26.33 -3.30
C ASN A 363 2.78 26.69 -4.29
N GLY A 364 1.70 27.26 -3.77
CA GLY A 364 0.49 27.51 -4.57
C GLY A 364 -0.11 26.19 -5.07
N ALA A 365 -0.14 26.04 -6.39
CA ALA A 365 -0.63 24.84 -7.08
C ALA A 365 0.36 23.66 -7.06
N ASP A 366 1.65 23.93 -6.83
CA ASP A 366 2.71 22.92 -6.90
C ASP A 366 2.87 22.19 -5.56
N THR A 367 2.96 20.87 -5.63
CA THR A 367 3.27 19.96 -4.53
C THR A 367 4.51 19.15 -4.90
N TYR A 368 5.44 19.02 -3.96
CA TYR A 368 6.64 18.21 -4.14
C TYR A 368 6.96 17.42 -2.88
N HIS A 369 7.26 16.14 -3.06
CA HIS A 369 7.78 15.25 -2.05
C HIS A 369 8.96 14.47 -2.61
N ARG A 370 10.02 14.37 -1.84
CA ARG A 370 11.14 13.46 -2.10
C ARG A 370 11.56 12.81 -0.80
N TYR A 371 11.79 11.51 -0.84
CA TYR A 371 12.38 10.72 0.22
C TYR A 371 13.56 9.97 -0.37
N SER A 372 14.70 9.98 0.31
CA SER A 372 15.85 9.18 -0.09
C SER A 372 16.56 8.59 1.12
N LEU A 373 16.95 7.33 0.99
CA LEU A 373 17.80 6.60 1.91
C LEU A 373 19.03 6.15 1.13
N GLN A 374 20.21 6.27 1.73
CA GLN A 374 21.46 5.85 1.11
C GLN A 374 22.43 5.34 2.18
N ASP A 375 23.32 4.41 1.80
CA ASP A 375 24.35 3.92 2.70
C ASP A 375 25.39 5.05 2.97
N PRO A 376 25.65 5.40 4.25
CA PRO A 376 26.61 6.46 4.58
C PRO A 376 28.05 6.12 4.17
N GLU A 377 28.41 4.83 4.09
CA GLU A 377 29.74 4.37 3.68
C GLU A 377 29.85 4.25 2.16
N ASN A 378 28.72 4.00 1.47
CA ASN A 378 28.69 3.78 0.03
C ASN A 378 27.41 4.33 -0.64
N ALA A 379 27.27 5.66 -0.64
CA ALA A 379 26.06 6.35 -1.08
C ALA A 379 25.67 6.10 -2.55
N ASP A 380 26.64 5.75 -3.41
CA ASP A 380 26.40 5.44 -4.82
C ASP A 380 26.01 3.97 -5.02
N SER A 381 26.33 3.08 -4.09
CA SER A 381 26.02 1.66 -4.24
C SER A 381 24.61 1.31 -3.85
N ASN A 382 24.16 1.83 -2.69
CA ASN A 382 22.91 1.41 -2.07
C ASN A 382 22.05 2.64 -1.83
N LYS A 383 20.98 2.78 -2.62
CA LYS A 383 20.10 3.95 -2.58
C LYS A 383 18.66 3.57 -2.84
N LEU A 384 17.78 4.06 -1.98
CA LEU A 384 16.34 4.09 -2.22
C LEU A 384 15.91 5.55 -2.39
N SER A 385 15.09 5.85 -3.39
CA SER A 385 14.53 7.17 -3.62
C SER A 385 13.08 7.07 -4.07
N LEU A 386 12.22 7.87 -3.45
CA LEU A 386 10.83 8.08 -3.85
C LEU A 386 10.63 9.58 -4.11
N SER A 387 9.96 9.92 -5.20
CA SER A 387 9.64 11.30 -5.56
C SER A 387 8.23 11.41 -6.09
N TYR A 388 7.56 12.50 -5.72
CA TYR A 388 6.26 12.88 -6.21
C TYR A 388 6.26 14.38 -6.47
N LYS A 389 5.80 14.77 -7.65
CA LYS A 389 5.61 16.17 -8.03
C LYS A 389 4.24 16.28 -8.67
N ALA A 390 3.47 17.29 -8.29
CA ALA A 390 2.18 17.54 -8.91
C ALA A 390 1.89 19.04 -8.95
N LYS A 391 1.12 19.47 -9.95
CA LYS A 391 0.62 20.82 -10.10
C LYS A 391 -0.87 20.77 -10.36
N GLU A 392 -1.66 21.32 -9.45
CA GLU A 392 -3.12 21.36 -9.55
C GLU A 392 -3.62 22.76 -9.94
N GLU A 393 -4.20 22.88 -11.14
CA GLU A 393 -4.78 24.12 -11.65
C GLU A 393 -6.16 23.85 -12.24
N GLN A 394 -7.19 24.55 -11.72
CA GLN A 394 -8.56 24.50 -12.25
C GLN A 394 -9.15 23.08 -12.36
N GLY A 395 -8.87 22.21 -11.40
CA GLY A 395 -9.35 20.82 -11.39
C GLY A 395 -8.55 19.86 -12.27
N LYS A 396 -7.46 20.33 -12.89
CA LYS A 396 -6.49 19.51 -13.61
C LYS A 396 -5.21 19.37 -12.80
N THR A 397 -4.74 18.14 -12.62
CA THR A 397 -3.49 17.82 -11.92
C THR A 397 -2.51 17.17 -12.89
N ASN A 398 -1.34 17.77 -13.08
CA ASN A 398 -0.25 17.17 -13.85
C ASN A 398 0.90 16.84 -12.90
N GLY A 399 1.51 15.68 -13.05
CA GLY A 399 2.54 15.27 -12.12
C GLY A 399 3.45 14.15 -12.59
N THR A 400 4.40 13.84 -11.73
CA THR A 400 5.36 12.76 -11.89
C THR A 400 5.50 12.00 -10.59
N PHE A 401 5.58 10.69 -10.68
CA PHE A 401 5.98 9.80 -9.60
C PHE A 401 7.27 9.08 -10.02
N GLY A 402 8.18 8.89 -9.08
CA GLY A 402 9.42 8.18 -9.32
C GLY A 402 9.81 7.33 -8.12
N PHE A 403 10.18 6.08 -8.37
CA PHE A 403 10.76 5.17 -7.38
C PHE A 403 12.04 4.58 -7.96
N LEU A 404 13.13 4.62 -7.19
CA LEU A 404 14.43 4.09 -7.59
C LEU A 404 15.02 3.30 -6.43
N LEU A 405 15.41 2.07 -6.70
CA LEU A 405 16.22 1.22 -5.84
C LEU A 405 17.51 0.88 -6.59
N VAL A 406 18.64 1.25 -5.98
CA VAL A 406 19.99 0.92 -6.43
C VAL A 406 20.60 0.00 -5.39
N ASP A 407 21.16 -1.11 -5.85
CA ASP A 407 21.95 -2.06 -5.05
C ASP A 407 23.27 -2.33 -5.78
N GLU A 408 24.37 -2.35 -5.04
CA GLU A 408 25.73 -2.51 -5.58
C GLU A 408 26.04 -1.64 -6.81
N SER A 409 25.58 -0.38 -6.80
CA SER A 409 25.76 0.63 -7.87
C SER A 409 24.98 0.34 -9.16
N ARG A 410 23.97 -0.53 -9.10
CA ARG A 410 23.11 -0.90 -10.23
C ARG A 410 21.64 -0.65 -9.87
N PRO A 411 20.83 -0.02 -10.75
CA PRO A 411 19.39 0.09 -10.54
C PRO A 411 18.74 -1.30 -10.59
N VAL A 412 18.22 -1.77 -9.44
CA VAL A 412 17.45 -3.02 -9.34
C VAL A 412 15.99 -2.78 -9.70
N MET A 413 15.48 -1.59 -9.37
CA MET A 413 14.14 -1.15 -9.72
C MET A 413 14.14 0.36 -10.02
N ASP A 414 13.68 0.75 -11.19
CA ASP A 414 13.46 2.16 -11.56
C ASP A 414 12.07 2.29 -12.19
N LEU A 415 11.15 2.87 -11.43
CA LEU A 415 9.79 3.19 -11.86
C LEU A 415 9.66 4.70 -12.02
N LYS A 416 9.26 5.13 -13.20
CA LYS A 416 8.92 6.52 -13.50
C LYS A 416 7.52 6.56 -14.09
N THR A 417 6.69 7.46 -13.58
CA THR A 417 5.34 7.68 -14.10
C THR A 417 5.13 9.18 -14.28
N THR A 418 4.59 9.58 -15.41
CA THR A 418 3.99 10.90 -15.61
C THR A 418 2.49 10.73 -15.65
N PHE A 419 1.74 11.61 -15.00
CA PHE A 419 0.29 11.53 -14.96
C PHE A 419 -0.36 12.89 -15.18
N GLU A 420 -1.54 12.84 -15.77
CA GLU A 420 -2.46 13.95 -15.92
C GLU A 420 -3.85 13.47 -15.48
N THR A 421 -4.47 14.15 -14.53
CA THR A 421 -5.87 13.90 -14.16
C THR A 421 -6.69 15.17 -14.30
N THR A 422 -7.94 15.06 -14.70
CA THR A 422 -8.90 16.17 -14.76
C THR A 422 -10.18 15.75 -14.08
N LYS A 423 -10.58 16.50 -13.05
CA LYS A 423 -11.80 16.26 -12.29
C LYS A 423 -12.83 17.35 -12.56
N GLN A 424 -13.98 16.94 -13.10
CA GLN A 424 -15.11 17.83 -13.36
C GLN A 424 -16.42 17.17 -12.89
N ASP A 425 -17.01 17.74 -11.83
CA ASP A 425 -18.25 17.25 -11.23
C ASP A 425 -18.13 15.75 -10.83
N LYS A 426 -18.91 14.87 -11.47
CA LYS A 426 -18.87 13.43 -11.23
C LYS A 426 -17.86 12.67 -12.11
N LYS A 427 -17.19 13.35 -13.04
CA LYS A 427 -16.28 12.74 -14.01
C LYS A 427 -14.82 13.02 -13.63
N GLU A 428 -13.99 11.99 -13.75
CA GLU A 428 -12.55 12.04 -13.58
C GLU A 428 -11.88 11.35 -14.77
N ASP A 429 -11.10 12.10 -15.53
CA ASP A 429 -10.28 11.59 -16.63
C ASP A 429 -8.83 11.51 -16.18
N GLY A 430 -8.11 10.45 -16.58
CA GLY A 430 -6.74 10.18 -16.19
C GLY A 430 -5.90 9.71 -17.39
N THR A 431 -4.65 10.14 -17.45
CA THR A 431 -3.62 9.60 -18.35
C THR A 431 -2.39 9.33 -17.52
N TYR A 432 -1.84 8.12 -17.64
CA TYR A 432 -0.68 7.64 -16.88
C TYR A 432 0.29 6.98 -17.85
N ASP A 433 1.44 7.60 -18.06
CA ASP A 433 2.53 7.03 -18.85
C ASP A 433 3.60 6.56 -17.88
N PHE A 434 4.02 5.30 -17.95
CA PHE A 434 4.98 4.72 -17.02
C PHE A 434 6.11 3.96 -17.73
N ASN A 435 7.24 3.88 -17.05
CA ASN A 435 8.38 3.06 -17.40
C ASN A 435 8.90 2.39 -16.13
N LEU A 436 9.06 1.07 -16.18
CA LEU A 436 9.54 0.22 -15.11
C LEU A 436 10.74 -0.57 -15.66
N ALA A 437 11.90 -0.41 -15.04
CA ALA A 437 13.05 -1.27 -15.27
C ALA A 437 13.29 -2.14 -14.04
N LEU A 438 13.37 -3.46 -14.24
CA LEU A 438 13.69 -4.45 -13.21
C LEU A 438 14.96 -5.19 -13.60
N GLN A 439 15.88 -5.35 -12.66
CA GLN A 439 17.01 -6.24 -12.86
C GLN A 439 16.68 -7.61 -12.30
N ASP A 440 16.89 -8.64 -13.12
CA ASP A 440 16.83 -10.03 -12.67
C ASP A 440 18.19 -10.43 -12.08
N ASP A 441 18.18 -10.84 -10.81
CA ASP A 441 19.34 -11.34 -10.06
C ASP A 441 20.01 -12.55 -10.73
N THR A 442 19.26 -13.31 -11.54
CA THR A 442 19.72 -14.55 -12.17
C THR A 442 20.27 -14.35 -13.58
N ALA A 443 19.79 -13.35 -14.33
CA ALA A 443 20.07 -13.21 -15.76
C ALA A 443 21.06 -12.08 -16.13
N LEU A 444 21.44 -11.19 -15.20
CA LEU A 444 22.18 -9.94 -15.49
C LEU A 444 21.53 -9.04 -16.57
N GLN A 445 20.31 -9.36 -17.00
CA GLN A 445 19.54 -8.58 -17.96
C GLN A 445 18.54 -7.70 -17.21
N THR A 446 18.43 -6.46 -17.66
CA THR A 446 17.36 -5.56 -17.23
C THR A 446 16.15 -5.84 -18.12
N VAL A 447 15.01 -6.16 -17.50
CA VAL A 447 13.73 -6.24 -18.17
C VAL A 447 13.03 -4.90 -17.98
N SER A 448 12.75 -4.20 -19.06
CA SER A 448 11.96 -2.98 -19.06
C SER A 448 10.54 -3.24 -19.57
N LEU A 449 9.59 -2.62 -18.87
CA LEU A 449 8.18 -2.56 -19.17
C LEU A 449 7.78 -1.09 -19.21
N SER A 450 7.21 -0.63 -20.31
CA SER A 450 6.62 0.70 -20.36
C SER A 450 5.17 0.62 -20.80
N GLY A 451 4.40 1.67 -20.53
CA GLY A 451 3.00 1.64 -20.90
C GLY A 451 2.30 2.96 -20.72
N LYS A 452 1.10 3.01 -21.29
CA LYS A 452 0.18 4.12 -21.18
C LYS A 452 -1.19 3.60 -20.79
N ILE A 453 -1.78 4.25 -19.80
CA ILE A 453 -3.15 4.00 -19.37
C ILE A 453 -3.91 5.31 -19.50
N THR A 454 -4.95 5.33 -20.33
CA THR A 454 -5.93 6.43 -20.35
C THR A 454 -7.22 5.91 -19.74
N SER A 455 -7.77 6.61 -18.75
CA SER A 455 -8.99 6.19 -18.08
C SER A 455 -9.98 7.34 -17.94
N THR A 456 -11.25 6.99 -17.91
CA THR A 456 -12.36 7.89 -17.60
C THR A 456 -13.23 7.18 -16.57
N THR A 457 -13.52 7.84 -15.47
CA THR A 457 -14.46 7.35 -14.44
C THR A 457 -15.56 8.37 -14.22
N THR A 458 -16.81 7.93 -14.23
CA THR A 458 -17.99 8.76 -13.96
C THR A 458 -18.77 8.16 -12.81
N ASN A 459 -18.88 8.88 -11.70
CA ASN A 459 -19.78 8.49 -10.62
C ASN A 459 -21.23 8.75 -11.05
N THR A 460 -22.11 7.77 -10.82
CA THR A 460 -23.56 7.92 -11.02
C THR A 460 -24.26 8.06 -9.67
N ASP A 461 -25.57 8.25 -9.63
CA ASP A 461 -26.29 8.39 -8.35
C ASP A 461 -26.22 7.12 -7.48
N ASN A 462 -26.10 5.95 -8.12
CA ASN A 462 -26.10 4.65 -7.45
C ASN A 462 -24.96 3.77 -7.95
N GLY A 463 -23.84 4.31 -8.42
CA GLY A 463 -22.84 3.48 -9.10
C GLY A 463 -21.68 4.24 -9.71
N ARG A 464 -20.99 3.57 -10.63
CA ARG A 464 -19.81 4.09 -11.33
C ARG A 464 -19.70 3.47 -12.72
N GLU A 465 -19.28 4.26 -13.68
CA GLU A 465 -18.87 3.79 -15.00
C GLU A 465 -17.42 4.17 -15.24
N SER A 466 -16.62 3.21 -15.68
CA SER A 466 -15.22 3.42 -15.99
C SER A 466 -14.86 2.84 -17.36
N THR A 467 -14.04 3.55 -18.12
CA THR A 467 -13.39 3.05 -19.33
C THR A 467 -11.90 3.25 -19.20
N ALA A 468 -11.09 2.32 -19.68
CA ALA A 468 -9.65 2.46 -19.76
C ALA A 468 -9.11 1.87 -21.06
N ASP A 469 -8.19 2.57 -21.71
CA ASP A 469 -7.32 2.01 -22.74
C ASP A 469 -5.95 1.76 -22.10
N VAL A 470 -5.47 0.53 -22.19
CA VAL A 470 -4.19 0.10 -21.63
C VAL A 470 -3.29 -0.30 -22.79
N THR A 471 -2.08 0.25 -22.82
CA THR A 471 -1.02 -0.14 -23.76
C THR A 471 0.23 -0.45 -22.97
N LEU A 472 0.81 -1.62 -23.20
CA LEU A 472 2.04 -2.11 -22.60
C LEU A 472 3.05 -2.36 -23.72
N HIS A 473 4.31 -2.05 -23.46
CA HIS A 473 5.44 -2.32 -24.33
C HIS A 473 6.52 -3.04 -23.52
N PHE A 474 7.07 -4.11 -24.09
CA PHE A 474 8.11 -4.92 -23.49
C PHE A 474 9.42 -4.69 -24.25
N ASP A 475 10.55 -4.87 -23.57
CA ASP A 475 11.84 -4.89 -24.25
C ASP A 475 11.89 -6.01 -25.32
N GLU A 476 12.62 -5.74 -26.39
CA GLU A 476 12.83 -6.67 -27.50
C GLU A 476 13.60 -7.91 -27.03
N THR A 477 12.88 -8.88 -26.49
CA THR A 477 13.37 -10.24 -26.28
C THR A 477 12.73 -11.16 -27.32
N PRO A 478 13.42 -12.21 -27.79
CA PRO A 478 12.87 -13.13 -28.79
C PRO A 478 11.59 -13.85 -28.35
N GLU A 479 11.28 -13.85 -27.05
CA GLU A 479 10.21 -14.63 -26.43
C GLU A 479 8.96 -13.80 -26.08
N LEU A 480 9.06 -12.46 -26.01
CA LEU A 480 7.95 -11.58 -25.66
C LEU A 480 7.44 -10.77 -26.85
N PRO A 481 6.13 -10.48 -26.94
CA PRO A 481 5.62 -9.51 -27.90
C PRO A 481 6.20 -8.13 -27.60
N LYS A 482 6.36 -7.29 -28.63
CA LYS A 482 6.79 -5.89 -28.48
C LYS A 482 5.80 -5.07 -27.66
N GLY A 483 4.52 -5.42 -27.71
CA GLY A 483 3.51 -4.77 -26.90
C GLY A 483 2.17 -5.49 -26.87
N VAL A 484 1.34 -5.10 -25.90
CA VAL A 484 -0.05 -5.55 -25.77
C VAL A 484 -0.90 -4.33 -25.48
N SER A 485 -2.00 -4.14 -26.22
CA SER A 485 -3.02 -3.15 -25.90
C SER A 485 -4.39 -3.79 -25.74
N MET A 486 -5.22 -3.18 -24.91
CA MET A 486 -6.56 -3.66 -24.60
C MET A 486 -7.44 -2.53 -24.09
N LYS A 487 -8.75 -2.68 -24.24
CA LYS A 487 -9.75 -1.78 -23.66
C LYS A 487 -10.49 -2.47 -22.53
N LEU A 488 -10.66 -1.74 -21.45
CA LEU A 488 -11.48 -2.13 -20.30
C LEU A 488 -12.67 -1.20 -20.19
N LYS A 489 -13.85 -1.76 -19.96
CA LYS A 489 -15.05 -1.01 -19.62
C LYS A 489 -15.71 -1.66 -18.41
N THR A 490 -15.89 -0.90 -17.35
CA THR A 490 -16.51 -1.37 -16.11
C THR A 490 -17.76 -0.55 -15.81
N THR A 491 -18.83 -1.21 -15.40
CA THR A 491 -20.04 -0.57 -14.89
C THR A 491 -20.39 -1.19 -13.56
N GLU A 492 -20.54 -0.37 -12.53
CA GLU A 492 -20.84 -0.77 -11.15
C GLU A 492 -22.17 -0.14 -10.72
N GLU A 493 -23.02 -0.93 -10.08
CA GLU A 493 -24.30 -0.51 -9.53
C GLU A 493 -24.42 -0.97 -8.07
N PHE A 494 -24.62 -0.01 -7.18
CA PHE A 494 -24.73 -0.21 -5.74
C PHE A 494 -26.19 -0.34 -5.29
N GLY A 495 -26.43 -1.26 -4.36
CA GLY A 495 -27.71 -1.43 -3.67
C GLY A 495 -28.74 -2.29 -4.40
N LYS A 496 -28.41 -2.86 -5.57
CA LYS A 496 -29.26 -3.86 -6.22
C LYS A 496 -29.19 -5.20 -5.46
N PRO A 497 -30.31 -5.83 -5.08
CA PRO A 497 -30.27 -7.10 -4.38
C PRO A 497 -29.48 -8.17 -5.14
N LEU A 498 -28.67 -8.92 -4.41
CA LEU A 498 -28.00 -10.12 -4.93
C LEU A 498 -28.86 -11.35 -4.62
N GLU A 499 -29.15 -12.14 -5.66
CA GLU A 499 -29.72 -13.47 -5.52
C GLU A 499 -28.68 -14.51 -5.95
N ILE A 500 -28.44 -15.50 -5.08
CA ILE A 500 -27.59 -16.65 -5.39
C ILE A 500 -28.47 -17.85 -5.79
N PRO A 501 -28.04 -18.68 -6.75
CA PRO A 501 -28.76 -19.90 -7.12
C PRO A 501 -28.96 -20.83 -5.92
N GLN A 502 -30.18 -21.37 -5.77
CA GLN A 502 -30.46 -22.43 -4.81
C GLN A 502 -30.21 -23.78 -5.50
N VAL A 503 -29.09 -24.43 -5.16
CA VAL A 503 -28.72 -25.73 -5.73
C VAL A 503 -29.39 -26.89 -4.98
N ASN A 504 -29.83 -27.88 -5.73
CA ASN A 504 -30.46 -29.13 -5.30
C ASN A 504 -30.28 -30.20 -6.39
N ASP A 505 -30.73 -31.43 -6.16
CA ASP A 505 -30.52 -32.57 -7.08
C ASP A 505 -31.03 -32.34 -8.52
N SER A 506 -31.98 -31.43 -8.72
CA SER A 506 -32.52 -31.12 -10.05
C SER A 506 -31.63 -30.18 -10.87
N ASN A 507 -30.86 -29.31 -10.22
CA ASN A 507 -30.07 -28.25 -10.88
C ASN A 507 -28.59 -28.20 -10.45
N GLY A 508 -28.14 -29.13 -9.61
CA GLY A 508 -26.76 -29.24 -9.16
C GLY A 508 -26.31 -30.68 -8.91
N ILE A 509 -24.99 -30.87 -8.87
CA ILE A 509 -24.29 -32.10 -8.53
C ILE A 509 -23.31 -31.76 -7.39
N ASN A 510 -23.47 -32.40 -6.23
CA ASN A 510 -22.52 -32.26 -5.14
C ASN A 510 -21.26 -33.08 -5.45
N LEU A 511 -20.12 -32.40 -5.63
CA LEU A 511 -18.84 -33.06 -5.93
C LEU A 511 -18.32 -33.91 -4.76
N ALA A 512 -18.74 -33.64 -3.52
CA ALA A 512 -18.32 -34.44 -2.38
C ALA A 512 -18.95 -35.85 -2.38
N THR A 513 -20.15 -36.00 -2.93
CA THR A 513 -20.91 -37.26 -2.92
C THR A 513 -21.20 -37.79 -4.31
N ILE A 514 -20.46 -37.34 -5.32
CA ILE A 514 -20.63 -37.77 -6.71
C ILE A 514 -20.29 -39.26 -6.83
N THR A 515 -21.15 -40.02 -7.50
CA THR A 515 -20.92 -41.45 -7.75
C THR A 515 -20.17 -41.66 -9.07
N GLU A 516 -19.55 -42.84 -9.24
CA GLU A 516 -18.96 -43.23 -10.53
C GLU A 516 -19.99 -43.23 -11.67
N GLU A 517 -21.23 -43.63 -11.39
CA GLU A 517 -22.33 -43.62 -12.36
C GLU A 517 -22.66 -42.18 -12.80
N GLN A 518 -22.82 -41.25 -11.86
CA GLN A 518 -23.04 -39.84 -12.17
C GLN A 518 -21.87 -39.21 -12.92
N MET A 519 -20.63 -39.59 -12.56
CA MET A 519 -19.43 -39.13 -13.27
C MET A 519 -19.42 -39.62 -14.72
N MET A 520 -19.77 -40.89 -14.96
CA MET A 520 -19.86 -41.44 -16.32
C MET A 520 -20.96 -40.75 -17.14
N GLU A 521 -22.12 -40.48 -16.55
CA GLU A 521 -23.20 -39.72 -17.20
C GLU A 521 -22.74 -38.31 -17.59
N ILE A 522 -22.07 -37.60 -16.68
CA ILE A 522 -21.50 -36.27 -16.95
C ILE A 522 -20.48 -36.33 -18.09
N GLN A 523 -19.56 -37.30 -18.08
CA GLN A 523 -18.57 -37.45 -19.14
C GLN A 523 -19.22 -37.69 -20.51
N GLN A 524 -20.30 -38.47 -20.56
CA GLN A 524 -21.04 -38.73 -21.78
C GLN A 524 -21.76 -37.46 -22.28
N GLU A 525 -22.47 -36.75 -21.39
CA GLU A 525 -23.16 -35.51 -21.74
C GLU A 525 -22.19 -34.44 -22.20
N VAL A 526 -21.10 -34.22 -21.45
CA VAL A 526 -20.04 -33.26 -21.83
C VAL A 526 -19.40 -33.66 -23.15
N GLY A 527 -19.19 -34.96 -23.41
CA GLY A 527 -18.66 -35.43 -24.69
C GLY A 527 -19.57 -35.10 -25.87
N ILE A 528 -20.89 -35.28 -25.71
CA ILE A 528 -21.89 -34.93 -26.74
C ILE A 528 -21.97 -33.41 -26.92
N SER A 529 -21.99 -32.64 -25.83
CA SER A 529 -22.00 -31.18 -25.87
C SER A 529 -20.73 -30.62 -26.51
N MET A 530 -19.56 -31.22 -26.24
CA MET A 530 -18.30 -30.86 -26.88
C MET A 530 -18.34 -31.11 -28.39
N GLN A 531 -18.87 -32.26 -28.82
CA GLN A 531 -19.06 -32.52 -30.25
C GLN A 531 -20.01 -31.50 -30.89
N THR A 532 -21.13 -31.19 -30.23
CA THR A 532 -22.11 -30.20 -30.70
C THR A 532 -21.47 -28.82 -30.79
N PHE A 533 -20.72 -28.42 -29.76
CA PHE A 533 -19.97 -27.17 -29.72
C PHE A 533 -18.96 -27.09 -30.86
N MET A 534 -18.23 -28.18 -31.16
CA MET A 534 -17.31 -28.24 -32.29
C MET A 534 -18.02 -28.11 -33.64
N GLU A 535 -19.18 -28.75 -33.79
CA GLU A 535 -19.99 -28.67 -35.02
C GLU A 535 -20.58 -27.26 -35.23
N GLU A 536 -21.13 -26.63 -34.18
CA GLU A 536 -21.70 -25.28 -34.22
C GLU A 536 -20.64 -24.17 -34.40
N ASN A 537 -19.38 -24.48 -34.10
CA ASN A 537 -18.24 -23.59 -34.26
C ASN A 537 -17.24 -24.16 -35.29
N ALA A 538 -17.69 -25.01 -36.21
CA ALA A 538 -16.83 -25.73 -37.14
C ALA A 538 -15.97 -24.78 -38.01
N GLU A 539 -16.46 -23.59 -38.35
CA GLU A 539 -15.68 -22.58 -39.09
C GLU A 539 -14.45 -22.13 -38.27
N LEU A 540 -14.63 -21.87 -36.97
CA LEU A 540 -13.53 -21.54 -36.05
C LEU A 540 -12.59 -22.73 -35.89
N PHE A 541 -13.12 -23.93 -35.66
CA PHE A 541 -12.29 -25.13 -35.51
C PHE A 541 -11.57 -25.51 -36.80
N GLN A 542 -12.11 -25.22 -37.99
CA GLN A 542 -11.42 -25.40 -39.27
C GLN A 542 -10.30 -24.38 -39.44
N GLU A 543 -10.50 -23.13 -39.01
CA GLU A 543 -9.43 -22.14 -38.93
C GLU A 543 -8.31 -22.58 -37.98
N PHE A 544 -8.65 -23.23 -36.86
CA PHE A 544 -7.68 -23.79 -35.91
C PHE A 544 -7.02 -25.12 -36.35
N MET A 545 -7.76 -26.06 -36.97
CA MET A 545 -7.27 -27.38 -37.37
C MET A 545 -6.57 -27.40 -38.73
N MET A 546 -6.67 -26.33 -39.52
CA MET A 546 -5.81 -26.13 -40.69
C MET A 546 -4.44 -25.52 -40.31
N MET A 547 -4.16 -25.36 -39.00
CA MET A 547 -2.83 -25.10 -38.45
C MET A 547 -2.13 -26.46 -38.17
N PRO A 548 -0.97 -26.77 -38.79
CA PRO A 548 -0.22 -28.01 -38.61
C PRO A 548 0.47 -28.12 -37.24
#